data_AF-A0A4R3XAS2-F1
#
_entry.id   AF-A0A4R3XAS2-F1
#
_cell.length_a   1.000
_cell.length_b   1.000
_cell.length_c   1.000
_cell.angle_alpha   90.00
_cell.angle_beta   90.00
_cell.angle_gamma   90.00
#
_symmetry.space_group_name_H-M   'P 1'
#
loop_
_entity.id
_entity.type
_entity.pdbx_description
1 polymer ?
#
loop_
_entity_poly.entity_id
_entity_poly.type
_entity_poly.pdbx_seq_one_letter_code
_entity_poly.pdbx_strand_id
1 'polypeptide(L)'
;MINWQATASHVIGEVDRNLPADADLAARKKALRAARPWEFASTSWGRKVWAKHSRKYLEKHGLPPLKPKSIENHLSPLERMIAKAKGAQV
;
A
#
# COMPACT_ATOMS: atom_id res chain seq x y z
N MET A 1 -13.95 5.94 19.25
CA MET A 1 -12.71 5.88 18.42
C MET A 1 -13.06 5.18 17.12
N ILE A 2 -12.74 5.76 15.96
CA ILE A 2 -13.05 5.13 14.67
C ILE A 2 -12.18 3.89 14.46
N ASN A 3 -12.78 2.77 14.04
CA ASN A 3 -12.03 1.60 13.61
C ASN A 3 -11.57 1.81 12.16
N TRP A 4 -10.39 2.41 12.00
CA TRP A 4 -9.83 2.78 10.71
C TRP A 4 -9.74 1.62 9.71
N GLN A 5 -9.37 0.42 10.17
CA GLN A 5 -9.20 -0.74 9.29
C GLN A 5 -10.54 -1.29 8.81
N ALA A 6 -11.50 -1.47 9.73
CA ALA A 6 -12.84 -1.94 9.38
C ALA A 6 -13.53 -0.97 8.43
N THR A 7 -13.46 0.33 8.73
CA THR A 7 -14.07 1.39 7.90
C THR A 7 -13.45 1.42 6.51
N ALA A 8 -12.12 1.36 6.39
CA ALA A 8 -11.45 1.35 5.08
C ALA A 8 -11.86 0.12 4.25
N SER A 9 -11.90 -1.05 4.88
CA SER A 9 -12.30 -2.28 4.21
C SER A 9 -13.75 -2.24 3.74
N HIS A 10 -14.65 -1.66 4.54
CA HIS A 10 -16.05 -1.53 4.21
C HIS A 10 -16.25 -0.63 2.99
N VAL A 11 -15.71 0.60 3.03
CA VAL A 11 -15.86 1.57 1.93
C VAL A 11 -15.26 1.05 0.63
N ILE A 12 -14.08 0.41 0.68
CA ILE A 12 -13.47 -0.19 -0.51
C ILE A 12 -14.33 -1.32 -1.08
N GLY A 13 -14.96 -2.12 -0.21
CA GLY A 13 -15.90 -3.15 -0.63
C GLY A 13 -17.18 -2.59 -1.24
N GLU A 14 -17.63 -1.40 -0.84
CA GLU A 14 -18.74 -0.70 -1.49
C GLU A 14 -18.34 -0.16 -2.86
N VAL A 15 -17.14 0.43 -2.97
CA VAL A 15 -16.60 0.90 -4.25
C VAL A 15 -16.50 -0.25 -5.25
N ASP A 16 -15.99 -1.41 -4.82
CA ASP A 16 -15.85 -2.57 -5.69
C ASP A 16 -17.21 -3.11 -6.18
N ARG A 17 -18.21 -3.16 -5.30
CA ARG A 17 -19.57 -3.58 -5.66
C ARG A 17 -20.26 -2.64 -6.64
N ASN A 18 -19.95 -1.36 -6.58
CA ASN A 18 -20.54 -0.33 -7.43
C ASN A 18 -19.77 -0.12 -8.75
N LEU A 19 -18.62 -0.77 -8.92
CA LEU A 19 -17.83 -0.69 -10.15
C LEU A 19 -18.14 -1.87 -11.07
N PRO A 20 -18.21 -1.65 -12.39
CA PRO A 20 -18.29 -2.75 -13.34
C PRO A 20 -17.03 -3.62 -13.26
N ALA A 21 -17.19 -4.94 -13.47
CA ALA A 21 -16.09 -5.90 -13.38
C ALA A 21 -14.94 -5.57 -14.36
N ASP A 22 -15.28 -5.04 -15.53
CA ASP A 22 -14.36 -4.64 -16.60
C ASP A 22 -13.71 -3.26 -16.38
N ALA A 23 -13.97 -2.60 -15.23
CA ALA A 23 -13.39 -1.30 -14.94
C ALA A 23 -11.85 -1.37 -14.94
N ASP A 24 -11.24 -0.56 -15.81
CA ASP A 24 -9.79 -0.40 -15.88
C ASP A 24 -9.19 0.11 -14.55
N LEU A 25 -7.90 -0.15 -14.34
CA LEU A 25 -7.16 0.25 -13.14
C LEU A 25 -7.23 1.76 -12.90
N ALA A 26 -7.25 2.59 -13.95
CA ALA A 26 -7.39 4.04 -13.81
C ALA A 26 -8.77 4.43 -13.24
N ALA A 27 -9.83 3.78 -13.71
CA ALA A 27 -11.20 4.00 -13.21
C ALA A 27 -11.32 3.58 -11.74
N ARG A 28 -10.76 2.43 -11.37
CA ARG A 28 -10.71 1.94 -9.98
C ARG A 28 -9.97 2.92 -9.06
N LYS A 29 -8.82 3.45 -9.49
CA LYS A 29 -8.09 4.49 -8.74
C LYS A 29 -8.91 5.76 -8.53
N LYS A 30 -9.62 6.22 -9.57
CA LYS A 30 -10.48 7.41 -9.50
C LYS A 30 -11.65 7.20 -8.54
N ALA A 31 -12.31 6.05 -8.62
CA ALA A 31 -13.42 5.69 -7.74
C ALA A 31 -13.00 5.63 -6.27
N LEU A 32 -11.87 4.99 -5.95
CA LEU A 32 -11.32 4.99 -4.59
C LEU A 32 -11.00 6.40 -4.09
N ARG A 33 -10.47 7.28 -4.95
CA ARG A 33 -10.16 8.66 -4.55
C ARG A 33 -11.42 9.46 -4.25
N ALA A 34 -12.49 9.25 -5.03
CA ALA A 34 -13.78 9.91 -4.84
C ALA A 34 -14.53 9.40 -3.60
N ALA A 35 -14.45 8.10 -3.32
CA ALA A 35 -15.11 7.47 -2.19
C ALA A 35 -14.38 7.63 -0.85
N ARG A 36 -13.18 8.21 -0.83
CA ARG A 36 -12.37 8.33 0.38
C ARG A 36 -13.07 9.25 1.41
N PRO A 37 -13.48 8.73 2.58
CA PRO A 37 -14.09 9.56 3.62
C PRO A 37 -13.10 10.62 4.12
N TRP A 38 -13.60 11.79 4.48
CA TRP A 38 -12.78 12.93 4.86
C TRP A 38 -11.94 12.64 6.11
N GLU A 39 -12.41 11.79 7.03
CA GLU A 39 -11.71 11.38 8.25
C GLU A 39 -10.33 10.77 7.94
N PHE A 40 -10.22 10.03 6.83
CA PHE A 40 -8.96 9.43 6.38
C PHE A 40 -7.96 10.47 5.85
N ALA A 41 -8.41 11.68 5.52
CA ALA A 41 -7.54 12.79 5.15
C ALA A 41 -7.05 13.58 6.38
N SER A 42 -7.83 13.56 7.48
CA SER A 42 -7.63 14.35 8.70
C SER A 42 -6.48 13.90 9.58
N THR A 43 -6.07 12.63 9.52
CA THR A 43 -4.98 12.10 10.36
C THR A 43 -3.92 11.37 9.54
N SER A 44 -2.67 11.45 9.99
CA SER A 44 -1.56 10.71 9.38
C SER A 44 -1.78 9.20 9.41
N TRP A 45 -2.37 8.69 10.50
CA TRP A 45 -2.71 7.27 10.62
C TRP A 45 -3.82 6.86 9.67
N GLY A 46 -4.93 7.60 9.61
CA GLY A 46 -6.01 7.36 8.67
C GLY A 46 -5.49 7.34 7.23
N ARG A 47 -4.70 8.34 6.84
CA ARG A 47 -4.09 8.42 5.50
C ARG A 47 -3.28 7.17 5.16
N LYS A 48 -2.51 6.66 6.13
CA LYS A 48 -1.70 5.44 5.98
C LYS A 48 -2.57 4.19 5.84
N VAL A 49 -3.62 4.05 6.65
CA VAL A 49 -4.56 2.93 6.57
C VAL A 49 -5.28 2.93 5.23
N TRP A 50 -5.79 4.09 4.78
CA TRP A 50 -6.44 4.21 3.48
C TRP A 50 -5.52 3.78 2.33
N ALA A 51 -4.28 4.29 2.32
CA ALA A 51 -3.29 3.94 1.31
C ALA A 51 -2.98 2.43 1.30
N LYS A 52 -2.83 1.81 2.48
CA LYS A 52 -2.58 0.36 2.61
C LYS A 52 -3.72 -0.47 2.01
N HIS A 53 -4.97 -0.19 2.40
CA HIS A 53 -6.11 -0.98 1.93
C HIS A 53 -6.42 -0.71 0.45
N SER A 54 -6.37 0.55 0.01
CA SER A 54 -6.55 0.92 -1.40
C SER A 54 -5.53 0.21 -2.28
N ARG A 55 -4.27 0.15 -1.84
CA ARG A 55 -3.23 -0.55 -2.58
C ARG A 55 -3.49 -2.04 -2.68
N LYS A 56 -3.77 -2.70 -1.56
CA LYS A 56 -4.07 -4.15 -1.54
C LYS A 56 -5.23 -4.49 -2.47
N TYR A 57 -6.23 -3.63 -2.55
CA TYR A 57 -7.32 -3.76 -3.50
C TYR A 57 -6.83 -3.60 -4.95
N LEU A 58 -6.12 -2.52 -5.27
CA LEU A 58 -5.61 -2.27 -6.62
C LEU A 58 -4.64 -3.35 -7.10
N GLU A 59 -3.87 -3.97 -6.20
CA GLU A 59 -2.98 -5.10 -6.52
C GLU A 59 -3.75 -6.32 -7.03
N LYS A 60 -4.99 -6.55 -6.55
CA LYS A 60 -5.88 -7.59 -7.10
C LYS A 60 -6.38 -7.27 -8.51
N HIS A 61 -6.34 -6.00 -8.92
CA HIS A 61 -6.83 -5.51 -10.21
C HIS A 61 -5.70 -5.07 -11.14
N GLY A 62 -4.49 -5.62 -10.97
CA GLY A 62 -3.38 -5.41 -11.90
C GLY A 62 -2.38 -4.32 -11.52
N LEU A 63 -2.46 -3.73 -10.32
CA LEU A 63 -1.37 -2.90 -9.81
C LEU A 63 -0.17 -3.79 -9.45
N PRO A 64 1.05 -3.52 -9.93
CA PRO A 64 2.21 -4.30 -9.55
C PRO A 64 2.48 -4.19 -8.04
N PRO A 65 2.84 -5.30 -7.37
CA PRO A 65 3.14 -5.30 -5.95
C PRO A 65 4.33 -4.38 -5.66
N LEU A 66 4.40 -3.83 -4.44
CA LEU A 66 5.60 -3.09 -4.01
C LEU A 66 6.80 -4.04 -4.03
N LYS A 67 7.91 -3.57 -4.61
CA LYS A 67 9.20 -4.23 -4.42
C LYS A 67 9.47 -4.29 -2.92
N PRO A 68 9.83 -5.46 -2.37
CA PRO A 68 10.26 -5.54 -0.98
C PRO A 68 11.44 -4.58 -0.80
N LYS A 69 11.47 -3.83 0.31
CA LYS A 69 12.64 -3.01 0.63
C LYS A 69 13.83 -3.96 0.74
N SER A 70 14.86 -3.75 -0.09
CA SER A 70 16.07 -4.55 -0.09
C SER A 70 16.69 -4.53 1.31
N ILE A 71 16.98 -5.72 1.84
CA ILE A 71 17.57 -5.97 3.17
C ILE A 71 18.91 -5.22 3.32
N GLU A 72 19.59 -4.92 2.22
CA GLU A 72 20.82 -4.11 2.17
C GLU A 72 20.69 -2.75 2.87
N ASN A 73 19.48 -2.17 2.91
CA ASN A 73 19.24 -0.91 3.61
C ASN A 73 19.16 -1.06 5.15
N HIS A 74 19.14 -2.29 5.67
CA HIS A 74 19.10 -2.60 7.10
C HIS A 74 20.43 -3.07 7.67
N LEU A 75 21.46 -3.25 6.82
CA LEU A 75 22.80 -3.51 7.32
C LEU A 75 23.28 -2.27 8.09
N SER A 76 23.54 -2.46 9.38
CA SER A 76 24.29 -1.51 10.18
C SER A 76 25.67 -1.28 9.55
N PRO A 77 26.35 -0.15 9.83
CA PRO A 77 27.66 0.14 9.27
C PRO A 77 28.67 -1.02 9.40
N LEU A 78 28.61 -1.76 10.51
CA LEU A 78 29.48 -2.91 10.77
C LEU A 78 29.14 -4.11 9.86
N GLU A 79 27.86 -4.43 9.70
CA GLU A 79 27.42 -5.53 8.82
C GLU A 79 27.75 -5.23 7.35
N ARG A 80 27.72 -3.96 6.94
CA ARG A 80 28.19 -3.53 5.61
C ARG A 80 29.70 -3.76 5.43
N MET A 81 30.50 -3.47 6.45
CA MET A 81 31.95 -3.71 6.41
C MET A 81 32.26 -5.21 6.33
N ILE A 82 31.57 -6.05 7.11
CA ILE A 82 31.73 -7.50 7.09
C ILE A 82 31.33 -8.09 5.73
N ALA A 83 30.20 -7.64 5.15
CA ALA A 83 29.76 -8.08 3.84
C ALA A 83 30.76 -7.69 2.73
N LYS A 84 31.29 -6.46 2.77
CA LYS A 84 32.31 -5.98 1.81
C LYS A 84 33.61 -6.77 1.92
N ALA A 85 34.06 -7.08 3.13
CA ALA A 85 35.27 -7.86 3.36
C ALA A 85 35.12 -9.31 2.87
N LYS A 86 33.96 -9.94 3.05
CA LYS A 86 33.66 -11.28 2.53
C LYS A 86 33.55 -11.33 1.00
N GLY A 87 33.03 -10.28 0.37
CA GLY A 87 32.90 -10.21 -1.09
C GLY A 87 34.21 -9.93 -1.85
N ALA A 88 35.25 -9.45 -1.18
CA ALA A 88 36.56 -9.12 -1.79
C ALA A 88 37.56 -10.28 -1.74
N GLN A 89 37.15 -11.46 -1.26
CA GLN A 89 38.00 -12.62 -1.03
C GLN A 89 37.82 -13.71 -2.11
N VAL A 90 37.31 -13.32 -3.29
CA VAL A 90 37.13 -14.14 -4.49
C VAL A 90 37.96 -13.57 -5.64
#